data_AF-A0A383BMJ6-F1
#
_entry.id   AF-A0A383BMJ6-F1
#
_cell.length_a   1.000
_cell.length_b   1.000
_cell.length_c   1.000
_cell.angle_alpha   90.00
_cell.angle_beta   90.00
_cell.angle_gamma   90.00
#
_symmetry.space_group_name_H-M   'P 1'
#
loop_
_entity.id
_entity.type
_entity.pdbx_description
1 polymer ?
#
loop_
_entity_poly.entity_id
_entity_poly.type
_entity_poly.pdbx_seq_one_letter_code
_entity_poly.pdbx_strand_id
1 'polypeptide(L)'
;MDLGLTISAVLLTCLFQWLGFFDFLELKTYDYRFHKVRGPLTGWRASDSTIIDLETDVVLVEVDDEAWRIMKDNKVPWPYPRGDIWTRVVNNLSKAGAKVIAFDIQFD
;
A
#
# COMPACT_ATOMS: atom_id res chain seq x y z
N MET A 1 31.20 -25.71 32.83
CA MET A 1 30.50 -26.08 31.57
C MET A 1 29.71 -24.90 31.03
N ASP A 2 29.11 -24.09 31.90
CA ASP A 2 28.26 -22.95 31.54
C ASP A 2 28.95 -21.87 30.69
N LEU A 3 30.22 -21.55 30.99
CA LEU A 3 30.99 -20.56 30.22
C LEU A 3 31.29 -21.01 28.78
N GLY A 4 31.50 -22.31 28.57
CA GLY A 4 31.73 -22.86 27.23
C GLY A 4 30.46 -22.81 26.37
N LEU A 5 29.31 -23.08 27.01
CA LEU A 5 28.00 -23.01 26.38
C LEU A 5 27.66 -21.57 25.96
N THR A 6 27.87 -20.59 26.83
CA THR A 6 27.59 -19.19 26.52
C THR A 6 28.48 -18.65 25.41
N ILE A 7 29.79 -18.94 25.43
CA ILE A 7 30.70 -18.53 24.36
C ILE A 7 30.28 -19.15 23.02
N SER A 8 29.90 -20.42 23.03
CA SER A 8 29.45 -21.12 21.83
C SER A 8 28.13 -20.54 21.29
N ALA A 9 27.19 -20.18 22.15
CA ALA A 9 25.94 -19.52 21.76
C ALA A 9 26.18 -18.14 21.14
N VAL A 10 27.09 -17.35 21.71
CA VAL A 10 27.46 -16.03 21.17
C VAL A 10 28.10 -16.17 19.79
N LEU A 11 29.07 -17.07 19.63
CA LEU A 11 29.74 -17.30 18.33
C LEU A 11 28.76 -17.78 17.26
N LEU A 12 27.84 -18.69 17.61
CA LEU A 12 26.82 -19.18 16.70
C LEU A 12 25.85 -18.07 16.28
N THR A 13 25.44 -17.21 17.22
CA THR A 13 24.55 -16.08 16.92
C THR A 13 25.23 -15.07 15.99
N CYS A 14 26.51 -14.77 16.22
CA CYS A 14 27.29 -13.91 15.32
C CYS A 14 27.42 -14.50 13.91
N LEU A 15 27.62 -15.82 13.80
CA LEU A 15 27.68 -16.51 12.51
C LEU A 15 26.34 -16.38 11.75
N PHE A 16 25.21 -16.56 12.42
CA PHE A 16 23.89 -16.40 11.81
C PHE A 16 23.57 -14.96 11.41
N GLN A 17 24.02 -13.97 12.18
CA GLN A 17 23.92 -12.57 11.79
C GLN A 17 24.76 -12.28 10.54
N TRP A 18 25.98 -12.81 10.46
CA TRP A 18 26.86 -12.62 9.30
C TRP A 18 26.29 -13.25 8.01
N LEU A 19 25.61 -14.39 8.14
CA LEU A 19 24.91 -15.05 7.03
C LEU A 19 23.55 -14.40 6.67
N GLY A 20 23.08 -13.40 7.43
CA GLY A 20 21.79 -12.73 7.20
C GLY A 20 20.58 -13.62 7.46
N PHE A 21 20.73 -14.68 8.28
CA PHE A 21 19.64 -15.64 8.54
C PHE A 21 18.46 -14.99 9.27
N PHE A 22 18.74 -14.07 10.21
CA PHE A 22 17.71 -13.33 10.94
C PHE A 22 16.93 -12.39 10.02
N ASP A 23 17.60 -11.67 9.12
CA ASP A 23 16.96 -10.76 8.16
C ASP A 23 16.06 -11.54 7.18
N PHE A 24 16.48 -12.72 6.74
CA PHE A 24 15.66 -13.59 5.88
C PHE A 24 14.39 -14.05 6.61
N LEU A 25 14.51 -14.51 7.86
CA LEU A 25 13.37 -14.92 8.65
C LEU A 25 12.44 -13.75 8.95
N GLU A 26 13.00 -12.57 9.22
CA GLU A 26 12.26 -11.34 9.45
C GLU A 26 11.42 -10.99 8.21
N LEU A 27 12.03 -10.94 7.02
CA LEU A 27 11.32 -10.63 5.77
C LEU A 27 10.24 -11.67 5.44
N LYS A 28 10.51 -12.96 5.62
CA LYS A 28 9.51 -14.03 5.43
C LYS A 28 8.36 -13.91 6.43
N THR A 29 8.67 -13.56 7.68
CA THR A 29 7.66 -13.39 8.73
C THR A 29 6.82 -12.14 8.50
N TYR A 30 7.43 -11.04 8.03
CA TYR A 30 6.70 -9.86 7.59
C TYR A 30 5.74 -10.20 6.45
N ASP A 31 6.24 -10.88 5.41
CA ASP A 31 5.44 -11.27 4.27
C ASP A 31 4.27 -12.19 4.67
N TYR A 32 4.53 -13.16 5.55
CA TYR A 32 3.49 -14.01 6.13
C TYR A 32 2.45 -13.22 6.93
N ARG A 33 2.89 -12.25 7.75
CA ARG A 33 1.97 -11.39 8.51
C ARG A 33 1.08 -10.58 7.59
N PHE A 34 1.61 -10.06 6.49
CA PHE A 34 0.81 -9.31 5.52
C PHE A 34 -0.03 -10.19 4.58
N HIS A 35 0.32 -11.45 4.34
CA HIS A 35 -0.46 -12.28 3.41
C HIS A 35 -1.41 -13.27 4.08
N LYS A 36 -1.13 -13.70 5.31
CA LYS A 36 -1.86 -14.78 5.98
C LYS A 36 -2.46 -14.41 7.33
N VAL A 37 -1.82 -13.50 8.07
CA VAL A 37 -2.27 -13.15 9.44
C VAL A 37 -3.01 -11.84 9.49
N ARG A 38 -2.78 -10.91 8.55
CA ARG A 38 -3.50 -9.64 8.55
C ARG A 38 -5.00 -9.90 8.34
N GLY A 39 -5.78 -9.10 9.05
CA GLY A 39 -7.22 -9.02 8.82
C GLY A 39 -7.50 -8.55 7.39
N PRO A 40 -8.70 -8.80 6.87
CA PRO A 40 -8.90 -8.73 5.44
C PRO A 40 -8.98 -7.30 4.93
N LEU A 41 -8.71 -7.16 3.63
CA LEU A 41 -8.32 -5.89 3.06
C LEU A 41 -9.49 -4.92 2.82
N THR A 42 -10.76 -5.38 2.80
CA THR A 42 -11.97 -4.52 2.73
C THR A 42 -13.25 -5.20 3.28
N GLY A 43 -14.19 -4.42 3.87
CA GLY A 43 -15.57 -4.83 4.22
C GLY A 43 -15.93 -5.06 5.71
N TRP A 44 -17.22 -4.91 6.10
CA TRP A 44 -17.69 -4.77 7.51
C TRP A 44 -17.46 -5.99 8.43
N ARG A 45 -17.39 -7.21 7.90
CA ARG A 45 -16.90 -8.38 8.62
C ARG A 45 -16.27 -9.27 7.58
N ALA A 46 -14.96 -9.18 7.42
CA ALA A 46 -14.33 -10.02 6.44
C ALA A 46 -14.15 -11.46 6.97
N SER A 47 -15.27 -12.18 7.02
CA SER A 47 -15.34 -13.63 7.16
C SER A 47 -15.30 -14.32 5.79
N ASP A 48 -15.23 -13.56 4.71
CA ASP A 48 -15.17 -14.08 3.36
C ASP A 48 -14.20 -13.23 2.52
N SER A 49 -13.03 -13.81 2.25
CA SER A 49 -11.98 -13.20 1.43
C SER A 49 -12.27 -13.30 -0.07
N THR A 50 -13.42 -13.83 -0.50
CA THR A 50 -13.75 -13.91 -1.93
C THR A 50 -13.86 -12.55 -2.61
N ILE A 51 -13.97 -11.43 -1.88
CA ILE A 51 -13.93 -10.07 -2.49
C ILE A 51 -12.62 -9.78 -3.24
N ILE A 52 -11.49 -10.35 -2.82
CA ILE A 52 -10.22 -10.19 -3.56
C ILE A 52 -10.12 -11.11 -4.79
N ASP A 53 -10.91 -12.19 -4.82
CA ASP A 53 -11.02 -13.10 -5.97
C ASP A 53 -12.19 -12.72 -6.89
N LEU A 54 -13.15 -11.93 -6.41
CA LEU A 54 -14.13 -11.25 -7.23
C LEU A 54 -13.35 -10.23 -8.07
N GLU A 55 -13.42 -10.37 -9.39
CA GLU A 55 -13.04 -9.34 -10.35
C GLU A 55 -13.81 -8.06 -10.03
N THR A 56 -13.26 -7.27 -9.12
CA THR A 56 -13.87 -6.02 -8.70
C THR A 56 -13.44 -5.02 -9.74
N ASP A 57 -14.41 -4.48 -10.49
CA ASP A 57 -14.18 -3.43 -11.49
C ASP A 57 -13.93 -2.10 -10.75
N VAL A 58 -12.75 -1.99 -10.16
CA VAL A 58 -12.28 -0.84 -9.41
C VAL A 58 -11.06 -0.27 -10.11
N VAL A 59 -11.14 0.99 -10.49
CA VAL A 59 -10.04 1.75 -11.06
C VAL A 59 -9.53 2.72 -10.00
N LEU A 60 -8.26 2.58 -9.64
CA LEU A 60 -7.57 3.55 -8.79
C LEU A 60 -6.95 4.64 -9.66
N VAL A 61 -7.30 5.90 -9.38
CA VAL A 61 -6.78 7.07 -10.08
C VAL A 61 -5.99 7.89 -9.08
N GLU A 62 -4.69 7.99 -9.28
CA GLU A 62 -3.77 8.67 -8.38
C GLU A 62 -3.30 10.01 -8.96
N VAL A 63 -2.92 10.93 -8.08
CA VAL A 63 -2.19 12.15 -8.45
C VAL A 63 -0.71 11.86 -8.27
N ASP A 64 -0.02 11.60 -9.38
CA ASP A 64 1.41 11.29 -9.39
C ASP A 64 2.28 12.54 -9.65
N ASP A 65 3.61 12.36 -9.61
CA ASP A 65 4.57 13.44 -9.83
C ASP A 65 4.46 14.06 -11.24
N GLU A 66 4.06 13.26 -12.23
CA GLU A 66 3.84 13.71 -13.61
C GLU A 66 2.59 14.58 -13.72
N ALA A 67 1.47 14.16 -13.12
CA ALA A 67 0.27 14.98 -13.01
C ALA A 67 0.59 16.30 -12.30
N TRP A 68 1.37 16.26 -11.21
CA TRP A 68 1.83 17.47 -10.54
C TRP A 68 2.59 18.41 -11.46
N ARG A 69 3.58 17.88 -12.21
CA ARG A 69 4.39 18.65 -13.14
C ARG A 69 3.55 19.28 -14.25
N ILE A 70 2.69 18.49 -14.90
CA ILE A 70 1.81 18.95 -15.98
C ILE A 70 0.88 20.06 -15.47
N MET A 71 0.31 19.90 -14.28
CA MET A 71 -0.61 20.87 -13.71
C MET A 71 0.11 22.17 -13.33
N LYS A 72 1.33 22.07 -12.81
CA LYS A 72 2.20 23.21 -12.51
C LYS A 72 2.57 23.98 -13.78
N ASP A 73 2.93 23.27 -14.86
CA ASP A 73 3.27 23.87 -16.16
C ASP A 73 2.07 24.61 -16.77
N ASN A 74 0.86 24.07 -16.56
CA ASN A 74 -0.40 24.70 -16.92
C ASN A 74 -0.86 25.80 -15.93
N LYS A 75 -0.02 26.17 -14.97
CA LYS A 75 -0.26 27.22 -13.95
C LYS A 75 -1.48 26.96 -13.06
N VAL A 76 -1.81 25.70 -12.82
CA VAL A 76 -2.88 25.33 -11.88
C VAL A 76 -2.29 25.29 -10.46
N PRO A 77 -2.85 26.07 -9.52
CA PRO A 77 -2.39 26.05 -8.14
C PRO A 77 -2.81 24.75 -7.45
N TRP A 78 -2.03 24.36 -6.44
CA TRP A 78 -2.43 23.35 -5.47
C TRP A 78 -2.90 24.02 -4.18
N PRO A 79 -3.98 23.52 -3.55
CA PRO A 79 -4.82 22.38 -3.94
C PRO A 79 -5.58 22.61 -5.25
N TYR A 80 -5.79 21.54 -6.04
CA TYR A 80 -6.51 21.69 -7.30
C TYR A 80 -7.97 22.14 -7.06
N PRO A 81 -8.47 23.12 -7.83
CA PRO A 81 -9.78 23.71 -7.58
C PRO A 81 -10.91 22.71 -7.85
N ARG A 82 -11.82 22.59 -6.87
CA ARG A 82 -13.01 21.71 -6.94
C ARG A 82 -13.88 21.96 -8.16
N GLY A 83 -14.10 23.24 -8.50
CA GLY A 83 -15.04 23.64 -9.55
C GLY A 83 -14.57 23.36 -10.99
N ASP A 84 -13.27 23.22 -11.23
CA ASP A 84 -12.73 23.04 -12.59
C ASP A 84 -12.09 21.67 -12.76
N ILE A 85 -10.98 21.40 -12.05
CA ILE A 85 -10.22 20.17 -12.23
C ILE A 85 -11.00 18.95 -11.75
N TRP A 86 -11.46 18.96 -10.50
CA TRP A 86 -12.17 17.81 -9.94
C TRP A 86 -13.51 17.58 -10.61
N THR A 87 -14.25 18.64 -10.99
CA THR A 87 -15.44 18.53 -11.83
C THR A 87 -15.15 17.81 -13.15
N ARG A 88 -14.05 18.13 -13.83
CA ARG A 88 -13.64 17.45 -15.08
C ARG A 88 -13.31 15.97 -14.83
N VAL A 89 -12.59 15.66 -13.74
CA VAL A 89 -12.28 14.27 -13.37
C VAL A 89 -13.58 13.48 -13.16
N VAL A 90 -14.50 13.98 -12.35
CA VAL A 90 -15.81 13.34 -12.10
C VAL A 90 -16.57 13.13 -13.41
N ASN A 91 -16.64 14.14 -14.27
CA ASN A 91 -17.34 14.04 -15.55
C ASN A 91 -16.70 13.02 -16.48
N ASN A 92 -15.36 12.96 -16.55
CA ASN A 92 -14.65 12.01 -17.41
C ASN A 92 -14.81 10.58 -16.90
N LEU A 93 -14.71 10.36 -15.59
CA LEU A 93 -14.92 9.05 -14.99
C LEU A 93 -16.37 8.58 -15.14
N SER A 94 -17.34 9.48 -14.94
CA SER A 94 -18.76 9.17 -15.14
C SER A 94 -19.04 8.81 -16.61
N LYS A 95 -18.44 9.53 -17.57
CA LYS A 95 -18.54 9.20 -19.01
C LYS A 95 -17.86 7.88 -19.37
N ALA A 96 -16.80 7.51 -18.65
CA ALA A 96 -16.12 6.23 -18.82
C ALA A 96 -16.91 5.05 -18.23
N GLY A 97 -18.04 5.30 -17.54
CA GLY A 97 -18.92 4.27 -16.99
C GLY A 97 -18.80 4.06 -15.48
N ALA A 98 -18.02 4.88 -14.78
CA ALA A 98 -17.91 4.80 -13.32
C ALA A 98 -19.27 5.08 -12.67
N LYS A 99 -19.81 4.08 -11.96
CA LYS A 99 -21.11 4.18 -11.26
C LYS A 99 -20.97 4.84 -9.88
N VAL A 100 -19.83 4.66 -9.23
CA VAL A 100 -19.50 5.22 -7.92
C VAL A 100 -18.10 5.80 -7.99
N ILE A 101 -17.93 7.04 -7.54
CA ILE A 101 -16.64 7.73 -7.49
C ILE A 101 -16.41 8.14 -6.04
N ALA A 102 -15.32 7.64 -5.45
CA ALA A 102 -14.90 7.98 -4.10
C ALA A 102 -13.62 8.82 -4.15
N PHE A 103 -13.53 9.82 -3.28
CA PHE A 103 -12.35 10.66 -3.14
C PHE A 103 -11.69 10.37 -1.79
N ASP A 104 -10.41 10.02 -1.83
CA ASP A 104 -9.53 9.95 -0.66
C ASP A 104 -8.43 11.02 -0.79
N ILE A 105 -8.87 12.27 -0.89
CA ILE A 105 -7.99 13.44 -1.00
C ILE A 105 -8.50 14.56 -0.11
N GLN A 106 -7.58 15.37 0.40
CA GLN A 106 -7.93 16.54 1.16
C GLN A 106 -8.25 17.70 0.22
N PHE A 107 -9.45 18.25 0.34
CA PHE A 107 -9.84 19.50 -0.30
C PHE A 107 -9.69 20.63 0.71
N ASP A 108 -8.66 21.46 0.56
CA ASP A 108 -8.55 22.76 1.25
C ASP A 108 -9.13 23.84 0.32
#